data_AF-A0A1M3CI65-F1
#
_entry.id   AF-A0A1M3CI65-F1
#
_cell.length_a   1.000
_cell.length_b   1.000
_cell.length_c   1.000
_cell.angle_alpha   90.00
_cell.angle_beta   90.00
_cell.angle_gamma   90.00
#
_symmetry.space_group_name_H-M   'P 1'
#
loop_
_entity.id
_entity.type
_entity.pdbx_description
1 polymer ?
#
loop_
_entity_poly.entity_id
_entity_poly.type
_entity_poly.pdbx_seq_one_letter_code
_entity_poly.pdbx_strand_id
1 'polypeptide(L)'
;MSPDTLNSFFSLFIGFAIAGALASGYQVFVKRPAGFGLLQQGVVAKAFAAVPFLVFAAPFIIMRNTLRGRRIERRRFEFVTMATVIAGFWSLMSGTCVVMTLQAVGLLA
;
A
#
# COMPACT_ATOMS: atom_id res chain seq x y z
N MET A 1 8.93 8.55 23.88
CA MET A 1 9.19 7.81 22.63
C MET A 1 10.53 8.26 22.08
N SER A 2 11.36 7.35 21.57
CA SER A 2 12.60 7.75 20.90
C SER A 2 12.29 8.43 19.56
N PRO A 3 13.16 9.33 19.06
CA PRO A 3 13.04 9.92 17.72
C PRO A 3 12.88 8.86 16.62
N ASP A 4 13.62 7.74 16.70
CA ASP A 4 13.54 6.64 15.72
C ASP A 4 12.16 5.97 15.68
N THR A 5 11.51 5.86 16.84
CA THR A 5 10.15 5.34 16.93
C THR A 5 9.16 6.27 16.23
N LEU A 6 9.30 7.59 16.40
CA LEU A 6 8.47 8.58 15.71
C LEU A 6 8.70 8.55 14.20
N ASN A 7 9.95 8.45 13.75
CA ASN A 7 10.28 8.31 12.33
C ASN A 7 9.67 7.05 11.71
N SER A 8 9.64 5.95 12.46
CA SER A 8 8.98 4.72 12.04
C SER A 8 7.47 4.91 11.90
N PHE A 9 6.83 5.61 12.85
CA PHE A 9 5.40 5.95 12.73
C PHE A 9 5.11 6.87 11.55
N PHE A 10 5.92 7.91 11.32
CA PHE A 10 5.79 8.77 10.15
C PHE A 10 5.92 7.98 8.85
N SER A 11 6.93 7.12 8.76
CA SER A 11 7.12 6.25 7.60
C SER A 11 5.89 5.35 7.38
N LEU A 12 5.38 4.71 8.44
CA LEU A 12 4.17 3.90 8.36
C LEU A 12 2.96 4.72 7.86
N PHE A 13 2.73 5.92 8.37
CA PHE A 13 1.61 6.77 7.94
C PHE A 13 1.77 7.26 6.50
N ILE A 14 2.96 7.69 6.12
CA ILE A 14 3.28 8.11 4.74
C ILE A 14 3.05 6.94 3.77
N GLY A 15 3.50 5.74 4.11
CA GLY A 15 3.29 4.55 3.29
C GLY A 15 1.79 4.31 3.01
N PHE A 16 0.93 4.42 4.02
CA PHE A 16 -0.50 4.22 3.86
C PHE A 16 -1.15 5.36 3.10
N ALA A 17 -0.72 6.60 3.33
CA ALA A 17 -1.20 7.78 2.62
C ALA A 17 -0.89 7.67 1.11
N ILE A 18 0.34 7.32 0.74
CA ILE A 18 0.74 7.10 -0.64
C ILE A 18 0.00 5.90 -1.24
N ALA A 19 -0.11 4.78 -0.52
CA ALA A 19 -0.85 3.61 -0.98
C ALA A 19 -2.32 3.95 -1.30
N GLY A 20 -2.98 4.71 -0.42
CA GLY A 20 -4.35 5.17 -0.60
C GLY A 20 -4.49 6.15 -1.76
N ALA A 21 -3.57 7.11 -1.88
CA ALA A 21 -3.56 8.08 -2.97
C ALA A 21 -3.38 7.39 -4.33
N LEU A 22 -2.43 6.46 -4.45
CA LEU A 22 -2.19 5.67 -5.66
C LEU A 22 -3.41 4.82 -6.04
N ALA A 23 -3.96 4.07 -5.09
CA ALA A 23 -5.12 3.22 -5.35
C ALA A 23 -6.37 4.04 -5.73
N SER A 24 -6.57 5.18 -5.09
CA SER A 24 -7.69 6.09 -5.38
C SER A 24 -7.52 6.76 -6.74
N GLY A 25 -6.33 7.28 -7.04
CA GLY A 25 -5.98 7.83 -8.35
C GLY A 25 -6.20 6.82 -9.46
N TYR A 26 -5.67 5.60 -9.30
CA TYR A 26 -5.91 4.51 -10.24
C TYR A 26 -7.42 4.28 -10.46
N GLN A 27 -8.23 4.24 -9.40
CA GLN A 27 -9.67 4.01 -9.52
C GLN A 27 -10.38 5.16 -10.27
N VAL A 28 -9.95 6.41 -10.08
CA VAL A 28 -10.50 7.56 -10.80
C VAL A 28 -10.26 7.46 -12.30
N PHE A 29 -9.06 7.06 -12.72
CA PHE A 29 -8.71 6.95 -14.13
C PHE A 29 -9.21 5.67 -14.80
N VAL A 30 -9.08 4.53 -14.12
CA VAL A 30 -9.35 3.21 -14.70
C VAL A 30 -10.79 2.73 -14.44
N LYS A 31 -11.57 3.49 -13.66
CA LYS A 31 -12.99 3.24 -13.32
C LYS A 31 -13.26 1.87 -12.66
N ARG A 32 -12.22 1.23 -12.14
CA ARG A 32 -12.27 0.00 -11.35
C ARG A 32 -11.20 0.06 -10.26
N PRO A 33 -11.42 -0.59 -9.11
CA PRO A 33 -10.43 -0.64 -8.03
C PRO A 33 -9.12 -1.32 -8.51
N ALA A 34 -7.98 -0.79 -8.06
CA ALA A 34 -6.68 -1.46 -8.23
C ALA A 34 -6.67 -2.81 -7.51
N GLY A 35 -5.98 -3.82 -8.05
CA GLY A 35 -5.85 -5.12 -7.40
C GLY A 35 -4.68 -5.93 -7.94
N PHE A 36 -4.27 -6.96 -7.18
CA PHE A 36 -3.12 -7.81 -7.53
C PHE A 36 -3.30 -8.57 -8.85
N GLY A 37 -4.53 -8.74 -9.34
CA GLY A 37 -4.82 -9.28 -10.67
C GLY A 37 -4.25 -8.43 -11.82
N LEU A 38 -3.72 -7.22 -11.56
CA LEU A 38 -2.97 -6.44 -12.56
C LEU A 38 -1.73 -7.20 -13.08
N LEU A 39 -1.14 -8.08 -12.27
CA LEU A 39 0.00 -8.92 -12.67
C LEU A 39 -0.39 -10.01 -13.67
N GLN A 40 -1.69 -10.36 -13.75
CA GLN A 40 -2.19 -11.49 -14.54
C GLN A 40 -2.76 -11.07 -15.91
N GLN A 41 -2.75 -9.79 -16.26
CA GLN A 41 -3.42 -9.27 -17.47
C GLN A 41 -2.69 -9.54 -18.80
N GLY A 42 -1.84 -10.57 -18.86
CA GLY A 42 -1.34 -11.22 -20.10
C GLY A 42 -0.34 -10.45 -20.96
N VAL A 43 -0.30 -9.11 -20.86
CA VAL A 43 0.67 -8.29 -21.60
C VAL A 43 1.86 -8.02 -20.69
N VAL A 44 2.98 -8.69 -20.95
CA VAL A 44 4.22 -8.63 -20.16
C VAL A 44 4.60 -7.18 -19.78
N ALA A 45 4.53 -6.23 -20.73
CA ALA A 45 4.81 -4.82 -20.46
C ALA A 45 3.88 -4.17 -19.42
N LYS A 46 2.58 -4.49 -19.44
CA LYS A 46 1.61 -3.98 -18.44
C LYS A 46 1.83 -4.63 -17.08
N ALA A 47 2.20 -5.91 -17.04
CA ALA A 47 2.53 -6.60 -15.80
C ALA A 47 3.80 -6.00 -15.15
N PHE A 48 4.83 -5.70 -15.94
CA PHE A 48 6.04 -5.03 -15.44
C PHE A 48 5.75 -3.63 -14.90
N ALA A 49 4.97 -2.82 -15.60
CA ALA A 49 4.56 -1.48 -15.13
C ALA A 49 3.68 -1.54 -13.87
N ALA A 50 2.93 -2.64 -13.67
CA ALA A 50 2.11 -2.83 -12.48
C ALA A 50 2.92 -3.10 -11.22
N VAL A 51 4.15 -3.66 -11.32
CA VAL A 51 4.99 -3.98 -10.17
C VAL A 51 5.28 -2.76 -9.29
N PRO A 52 5.91 -1.66 -9.78
CA PRO A 52 6.20 -0.51 -8.92
C PRO A 52 4.92 0.10 -8.33
N PHE A 53 3.85 0.20 -9.13
CA PHE A 53 2.55 0.66 -8.63
C PHE A 53 2.03 -0.22 -7.48
N LEU A 54 2.03 -1.53 -7.64
CA LEU A 54 1.53 -2.48 -6.64
C LEU A 54 2.41 -2.52 -5.39
N VAL A 55 3.73 -2.37 -5.53
CA VAL A 55 4.65 -2.31 -4.39
C VAL A 55 4.24 -1.20 -3.42
N PHE A 56 3.86 -0.02 -3.92
CA PHE A 56 3.40 1.08 -3.07
C PHE A 56 1.90 1.04 -2.75
N ALA A 57 1.05 0.51 -3.63
CA ALA A 57 -0.40 0.45 -3.40
C ALA A 57 -0.84 -0.75 -2.52
N ALA A 58 0.03 -1.74 -2.31
CA ALA A 58 -0.29 -3.00 -1.64
C ALA A 58 -0.92 -2.84 -0.25
N PRO A 59 -0.43 -2.00 0.68
CA PRO A 59 -1.02 -1.86 2.02
C PRO A 59 -2.52 -1.54 1.97
N PHE A 60 -2.91 -0.61 1.09
CA PHE A 60 -4.30 -0.23 0.88
C PHE A 60 -5.12 -1.34 0.24
N ILE A 61 -4.58 -2.01 -0.79
CA ILE A 61 -5.27 -3.11 -1.49
C ILE A 61 -5.53 -4.27 -0.52
N ILE A 62 -4.54 -4.64 0.30
CA ILE A 62 -4.66 -5.69 1.33
C ILE A 62 -5.78 -5.34 2.30
N MET A 63 -5.73 -4.15 2.93
CA MET A 63 -6.75 -3.74 3.91
C MET A 63 -8.14 -3.67 3.30
N ARG A 64 -8.29 -3.07 2.12
CA ARG A 64 -9.58 -2.97 1.43
C ARG A 64 -10.17 -4.35 1.12
N ASN A 65 -9.36 -5.27 0.60
CA ASN A 65 -9.81 -6.61 0.25
C ASN A 65 -10.20 -7.40 1.50
N THR A 66 -9.41 -7.31 2.57
CA THR A 66 -9.70 -7.98 3.84
C THR A 66 -10.96 -7.45 4.50
N LEU A 67 -11.15 -6.13 4.57
CA LEU A 67 -12.36 -5.52 5.13
C LEU A 67 -13.60 -5.84 4.30
N ARG A 68 -13.50 -5.84 2.96
CA ARG A 68 -14.59 -6.27 2.08
C ARG A 68 -14.92 -7.75 2.28
N GLY A 69 -13.91 -8.63 2.35
CA GLY A 69 -14.10 -10.05 2.62
C GLY A 69 -14.76 -10.29 3.98
N ARG A 70 -14.39 -9.52 5.01
CA ARG A 70 -15.05 -9.56 6.32
C ARG A 70 -16.52 -9.18 6.25
N ARG A 71 -16.85 -8.12 5.50
CA ARG A 71 -18.21 -7.57 5.38
C ARG A 71 -19.13 -8.45 4.52
N ILE A 72 -18.62 -8.97 3.41
CA ILE A 72 -19.41 -9.70 2.40
C ILE A 72 -19.47 -11.19 2.74
N GLU A 73 -18.35 -11.80 3.10
CA GLU A 73 -18.25 -13.26 3.32
C GLU A 73 -18.28 -13.63 4.81
N ARG A 74 -18.48 -12.65 5.69
CA ARG A 74 -18.46 -12.83 7.16
C ARG A 74 -17.21 -13.57 7.70
N ARG A 75 -16.05 -13.41 7.05
CA ARG A 75 -14.76 -14.00 7.49
C ARG A 75 -14.44 -13.68 8.96
N ARG A 76 -13.59 -14.47 9.61
CA ARG A 76 -13.28 -14.21 11.03
C ARG A 76 -12.41 -12.97 11.21
N PHE A 77 -12.44 -12.37 12.40
CA PHE A 77 -11.75 -11.12 12.70
C PHE A 77 -10.22 -11.28 12.70
N GLU A 78 -9.73 -12.47 12.98
CA GLU A 78 -8.32 -12.87 12.99
C GLU A 78 -7.64 -12.56 11.65
N PHE A 79 -8.37 -12.67 10.52
CA PHE A 79 -7.87 -12.29 9.21
C PHE A 79 -7.63 -10.78 9.09
N VAL A 80 -8.47 -9.96 9.73
CA VAL A 80 -8.31 -8.50 9.76
C VAL A 80 -7.08 -8.13 10.58
N THR A 81 -6.89 -8.77 11.74
CA THR A 81 -5.68 -8.59 12.57
C THR A 81 -4.42 -8.93 11.78
N MET A 82 -4.39 -10.11 11.15
CA MET A 82 -3.24 -10.55 10.34
C MET A 82 -2.97 -9.59 9.17
N ALA A 83 -4.01 -9.21 8.44
CA ALA A 83 -3.88 -8.25 7.34
C ALA A 83 -3.40 -6.88 7.80
N THR A 84 -3.80 -6.44 9.01
CA THR A 84 -3.37 -5.16 9.59
C THR A 84 -1.87 -5.19 9.89
N VAL A 85 -1.38 -6.29 10.47
CA VAL A 85 0.06 -6.48 10.73
C VAL A 85 0.84 -6.49 9.42
N ILE A 86 0.41 -7.29 8.43
CA ILE A 86 1.07 -7.40 7.12
C ILE A 86 1.08 -6.03 6.41
N ALA A 87 -0.08 -5.38 6.33
CA ALA A 87 -0.18 -4.08 5.67
C ALA A 87 0.60 -3.01 6.42
N GLY A 88 0.66 -3.06 7.76
CA GLY A 88 1.46 -2.16 8.59
C GLY A 88 2.95 -2.28 8.33
N PHE A 89 3.49 -3.51 8.32
CA PHE A 89 4.90 -3.74 7.97
C PHE A 89 5.21 -3.32 6.55
N TRP A 90 4.34 -3.65 5.59
CA TRP A 90 4.51 -3.25 4.20
C TRP A 90 4.47 -1.71 4.04
N SER A 91 3.57 -1.06 4.78
CA SER A 91 3.44 0.40 4.81
C SER A 91 4.69 1.06 5.39
N LEU A 92 5.23 0.49 6.47
CA LEU A 92 6.49 0.96 7.05
C LEU A 92 7.62 0.89 6.03
N MET A 93 7.81 -0.26 5.37
CA MET A 93 8.84 -0.45 4.35
C MET A 93 8.68 0.53 3.17
N SER A 94 7.49 0.59 2.58
CA SER A 94 7.22 1.46 1.43
C SER A 94 7.30 2.95 1.78
N GLY A 95 6.84 3.35 2.96
CA GLY A 95 6.96 4.71 3.45
C GLY A 95 8.40 5.12 3.74
N THR A 96 9.22 4.24 4.30
CA THR A 96 10.67 4.48 4.46
C THR A 96 11.33 4.73 3.11
N CYS A 97 11.01 3.92 2.08
CA CYS A 97 11.52 4.16 0.72
C CYS A 97 11.12 5.55 0.19
N VAL A 98 9.87 5.99 0.42
CA VAL A 98 9.41 7.32 0.02
C VAL A 98 10.19 8.42 0.75
N VAL A 99 10.30 8.32 2.08
CA VAL A 99 11.05 9.30 2.89
C VAL A 99 12.50 9.38 2.44
N MET A 100 13.18 8.25 2.28
CA MET A 100 14.56 8.20 1.81
C MET A 100 14.71 8.79 0.41
N THR A 101 13.75 8.53 -0.49
CA THR A 101 13.76 9.11 -1.84
C THR A 101 13.62 10.64 -1.77
N LEU A 102 12.69 11.14 -0.96
CA LEU A 102 12.47 12.58 -0.77
C LEU A 102 13.71 13.27 -0.18
N GLN A 103 14.39 12.62 0.78
CA GLN A 103 15.66 13.10 1.32
C GLN A 103 16.76 13.10 0.25
N ALA A 104 16.89 12.01 -0.52
CA ALA A 104 17.90 11.88 -1.57
C ALA A 104 17.75 12.93 -2.68
N VAL A 105 16.52 13.37 -2.98
CA VAL A 105 16.26 14.44 -3.96
C VAL A 105 16.23 15.85 -3.33
N GLY A 106 16.54 15.99 -2.04
CA GLY A 106 16.63 17.27 -1.34
C GLY A 106 15.29 17.94 -1.01
N LEU A 107 14.18 17.19 -1.04
CA LEU A 107 12.84 17.70 -0.70
C LEU A 107 12.52 17.62 0.80
N LEU A 108 13.29 16.83 1.56
CA LEU A 108 13.24 16.76 3.02
C LEU A 108 14.66 16.91 3.55
N ALA A 109 14.82 17.78 4.55
CA ALA A 109 16.07 18.01 5.27
C ALA A 109 16.14 17.17 6.56
#